data_AF-A0A0B3S8V1-F1
#
_entry.id   AF-A0A0B3S8V1-F1
#
_cell.length_a   1.000
_cell.length_b   1.000
_cell.length_c   1.000
_cell.angle_alpha   90.00
_cell.angle_beta   90.00
_cell.angle_gamma   90.00
#
_symmetry.space_group_name_H-M   'P 1'
#
loop_
_entity.id
_entity.type
_entity.pdbx_description
1 polymer ?
#
loop_
_entity_poly.entity_id
_entity_poly.type
_entity_poly.pdbx_seq_one_letter_code
_entity_poly.pdbx_strand_id
1 'polypeptide(L)'
;MDAFVYRLALAGVAIGPAFLATLLPASAIGVPIGLAIGGIGSLYALMTSLRGRKARPRPAGPVLLRRASLRRRDDTLPSTADQRLALADALAAAVDLRAEPEAPPTRETAIARILGRILDSWKVTDLAELPRDMTIALTQLERLLKADPGEAGRIAQMFQRPDVVLSLREEIERITEARAAYDRAFAAFQATRLMFAASPQPGTLTEALQSLGTVDRDLWHRIVLEHDPADPAQRSAALWCVTQPDCDRATVAAYLARLTDESQLQNAEIDGDLGFLGQVRRIIDNCNAGIYRSQELAYAPHSDSAAALARELDGLAVLNREPRWPDPQCILVLHEGREARPRPAWDIALGRLVAAPNRADYL
;
A
#
# COMPACT_ATOMS: atom_id res chain seq x y z
N MET A 1 15.26 -5.33 -46.23
CA MET A 1 14.39 -5.84 -45.14
C MET A 1 14.71 -5.19 -43.79
N ASP A 2 14.92 -3.87 -43.86
CA ASP A 2 14.03 -2.80 -43.38
C ASP A 2 13.72 -2.72 -41.89
N ALA A 3 14.46 -1.80 -41.28
CA ALA A 3 14.29 -1.18 -39.96
C ALA A 3 12.88 -0.61 -39.69
N PHE A 4 11.98 -0.64 -40.68
CA PHE A 4 10.57 -0.26 -40.54
C PHE A 4 9.75 -1.32 -39.78
N VAL A 5 10.08 -2.61 -39.93
CA VAL A 5 9.39 -3.71 -39.22
C VAL A 5 9.75 -3.74 -37.73
N TYR A 6 10.96 -3.26 -37.37
CA TYR A 6 11.40 -3.18 -35.97
C TYR A 6 10.78 -2.02 -35.19
N ARG A 7 10.43 -0.91 -35.86
CA ARG A 7 9.71 0.22 -35.23
C ARG A 7 8.22 -0.08 -35.03
N LEU A 8 7.63 -0.91 -35.90
CA LEU A 8 6.23 -1.33 -35.76
C LEU A 8 6.04 -2.38 -34.64
N ALA A 9 7.03 -3.26 -34.42
CA ALA A 9 7.03 -4.18 -33.28
C ALA A 9 7.22 -3.46 -31.91
N LEU A 10 7.93 -2.34 -31.89
CA LEU A 10 8.12 -1.51 -30.68
C LEU A 10 6.90 -0.61 -30.38
N ALA A 11 6.15 -0.20 -31.40
CA ALA A 11 4.89 0.52 -31.21
C ALA A 11 3.73 -0.42 -30.79
N GLY A 12 3.76 -1.69 -31.20
CA GLY A 12 2.73 -2.69 -30.83
C GLY A 12 2.74 -3.14 -29.36
N VAL A 13 3.83 -2.93 -28.62
CA VAL A 13 3.94 -3.30 -27.19
C VAL A 13 3.60 -2.14 -26.25
N ALA A 14 3.54 -0.90 -26.76
CA ALA A 14 3.20 0.27 -25.94
C ALA A 14 1.70 0.59 -25.87
N ILE A 15 0.86 -0.02 -26.72
CA ILE A 15 -0.59 0.29 -26.80
C ILE A 15 -1.48 -0.86 -26.26
N GLY A 16 -0.91 -2.03 -25.98
CA GLY A 16 -1.66 -3.22 -25.56
C GLY A 16 -2.47 -3.13 -24.25
N PRO A 17 -1.97 -2.50 -23.16
CA PRO A 17 -2.75 -2.45 -21.92
C PRO A 17 -3.76 -1.29 -21.87
N ALA A 18 -3.52 -0.20 -22.63
CA ALA A 18 -4.34 1.01 -22.53
C ALA A 18 -5.63 0.94 -23.37
N PHE A 19 -5.68 0.11 -24.42
CA PHE A 19 -6.84 0.04 -25.32
C PHE A 19 -7.90 -0.99 -24.93
N LEU A 20 -7.60 -1.92 -24.01
CA LEU A 20 -8.59 -2.88 -23.50
C LEU A 20 -9.40 -2.34 -22.32
N ALA A 21 -8.98 -1.20 -21.73
CA ALA A 21 -9.70 -0.56 -20.63
C ALA A 21 -10.85 0.37 -21.09
N THR A 22 -10.98 0.65 -22.38
CA THR A 22 -11.94 1.66 -22.90
C THR A 22 -13.17 1.08 -23.61
N LEU A 23 -13.33 -0.25 -23.65
CA LEU A 23 -14.41 -0.90 -24.43
C LEU A 23 -15.30 -1.88 -23.64
N LEU A 24 -15.23 -1.92 -22.31
CA LEU A 24 -16.09 -2.79 -21.51
C LEU A 24 -16.93 -2.00 -20.49
N PRO A 25 -18.25 -2.22 -20.43
CA PRO A 25 -19.12 -1.55 -19.45
C PRO A 25 -18.80 -2.04 -18.03
N ALA A 26 -18.93 -1.11 -17.07
CA ALA A 26 -18.46 -1.20 -15.69
C ALA A 26 -19.21 -2.20 -14.77
N SER A 27 -19.79 -3.28 -15.31
CA SER A 27 -20.40 -4.32 -14.49
C SER A 27 -20.13 -5.70 -15.10
N ALA A 28 -19.65 -6.61 -14.26
CA ALA A 28 -19.32 -8.00 -14.56
C ALA A 28 -17.93 -8.28 -15.15
N ILE A 29 -16.87 -8.19 -14.33
CA ILE A 29 -15.82 -9.23 -14.34
C ILE A 29 -15.32 -9.48 -12.90
N GLY A 30 -15.79 -10.56 -12.29
CA GLY A 30 -15.05 -11.24 -11.24
C GLY A 30 -13.81 -11.87 -11.88
N VAL A 31 -12.70 -11.14 -11.86
CA VAL A 31 -11.40 -11.66 -12.32
C VAL A 31 -10.75 -12.35 -11.12
N PRO A 32 -10.38 -13.65 -11.20
CA PRO A 32 -9.50 -14.24 -10.21
C PRO A 32 -8.19 -13.44 -10.25
N ILE A 33 -7.73 -12.94 -9.11
CA ILE A 33 -6.46 -12.22 -8.97
C ILE A 33 -5.31 -13.23 -9.20
N GLY A 34 -5.15 -13.67 -10.44
CA GLY A 34 -3.87 -14.05 -10.99
C GLY A 34 -3.12 -12.74 -11.19
N LEU A 35 -2.42 -12.32 -10.14
CA LEU A 35 -1.42 -11.26 -10.19
C LEU A 35 -0.41 -11.62 -11.29
N ALA A 36 -0.74 -11.21 -12.52
CA ALA A 36 0.18 -11.14 -13.62
C ALA A 36 1.22 -10.10 -13.21
N ILE A 37 2.32 -10.59 -12.65
CA ILE A 37 3.53 -9.83 -12.31
C ILE A 37 3.90 -9.01 -13.55
N GLY A 38 3.56 -7.72 -13.51
CA GLY A 38 3.87 -6.73 -14.54
C GLY A 38 5.36 -6.38 -14.63
N GLY A 39 6.24 -7.23 -14.10
CA GLY A 39 7.70 -7.14 -14.18
C GLY A 39 8.32 -7.87 -15.37
N ILE A 40 7.52 -8.43 -16.28
CA ILE A 40 8.07 -9.07 -17.49
C ILE A 40 8.85 -8.03 -18.30
N GLY A 41 8.39 -6.77 -18.40
CA GLY A 41 9.06 -5.75 -19.23
C GLY A 41 10.47 -5.35 -18.77
N SER A 42 10.65 -5.04 -17.48
CA SER A 42 11.93 -4.57 -16.90
C SER A 42 12.95 -5.71 -16.78
N LEU A 43 12.50 -6.89 -16.35
CA LEU A 43 13.33 -8.08 -16.28
C LEU A 43 13.68 -8.62 -17.67
N TYR A 44 12.74 -8.59 -18.62
CA TYR A 44 13.02 -8.94 -20.01
C TYR A 44 13.93 -7.90 -20.66
N ALA A 45 13.81 -6.60 -20.35
CA ALA A 45 14.74 -5.57 -20.81
C ALA A 45 16.16 -5.78 -20.23
N LEU A 46 16.29 -6.20 -18.97
CA LEU A 46 17.55 -6.65 -18.40
C LEU A 46 18.07 -7.87 -19.19
N MET A 47 17.28 -8.95 -19.28
CA MET A 47 17.67 -10.21 -19.93
C MET A 47 17.99 -10.07 -21.42
N THR A 48 17.27 -9.23 -22.16
CA THR A 48 17.55 -8.93 -23.57
C THR A 48 18.78 -8.07 -23.74
N SER A 49 19.04 -7.12 -22.82
CA SER A 49 20.30 -6.37 -22.81
C SER A 49 21.51 -7.26 -22.50
N LEU A 50 21.33 -8.33 -21.72
CA LEU A 50 22.36 -9.34 -21.49
C LEU A 50 22.60 -10.25 -22.71
N ARG A 51 21.59 -10.42 -23.58
CA ARG A 51 21.70 -11.21 -24.83
C ARG A 51 22.19 -10.41 -26.04
N GLY A 52 22.22 -9.09 -25.97
CA GLY A 52 22.47 -8.19 -27.09
C GLY A 52 23.92 -7.75 -27.27
N ARG A 53 24.81 -8.61 -27.78
CA ARG A 53 25.95 -8.23 -28.65
C ARG A 53 26.60 -9.47 -29.28
N LYS A 54 26.36 -9.69 -30.58
CA LYS A 54 27.19 -10.59 -31.41
C LYS A 54 28.59 -9.98 -31.55
N ALA A 55 29.51 -10.31 -30.65
CA ALA A 55 30.93 -10.01 -30.80
C ALA A 55 31.81 -11.04 -30.06
N ARG A 56 32.28 -12.04 -30.83
CA ARG A 56 33.39 -13.01 -30.58
C ARG A 56 33.39 -13.86 -29.29
N PRO A 57 33.89 -15.11 -29.35
CA PRO A 57 33.87 -16.02 -28.22
C PRO A 57 35.02 -15.67 -27.25
N ARG A 58 34.67 -15.17 -26.07
CA ARG A 58 35.48 -15.26 -24.85
C ARG A 58 34.52 -15.63 -23.72
N PRO A 59 34.93 -16.46 -22.74
CA PRO A 59 34.11 -16.77 -21.57
C PRO A 59 34.16 -15.55 -20.63
N ALA A 60 33.49 -14.48 -21.01
CA ALA A 60 33.31 -13.29 -20.18
C ALA A 60 31.80 -13.12 -20.02
N GLY A 61 31.31 -13.47 -18.84
CA GLY A 61 29.88 -13.46 -18.59
C GLY A 61 29.22 -12.09 -18.72
N PRO A 62 27.88 -12.05 -18.68
CA PRO A 62 27.09 -10.83 -18.81
C PRO A 62 27.50 -9.78 -17.76
N VAL A 63 27.84 -8.59 -18.24
CA VAL A 63 28.45 -7.54 -17.41
C VAL A 63 27.37 -6.60 -16.86
N LEU A 64 26.94 -6.80 -15.61
CA LEU A 64 25.98 -5.91 -14.93
C LEU A 64 26.60 -4.56 -14.52
N LEU A 65 27.84 -4.58 -14.03
CA LEU A 65 28.55 -3.41 -13.53
C LEU A 65 29.40 -2.74 -14.62
N ARG A 66 29.61 -1.44 -14.53
CA ARG A 66 30.59 -0.74 -15.37
C ARG A 66 31.99 -1.26 -15.01
N ARG A 67 32.87 -1.46 -16.01
CA ARG A 67 34.26 -1.94 -15.78
C ARG A 67 35.05 -1.05 -14.80
N ALA A 68 34.79 0.26 -14.80
CA ALA A 68 35.39 1.19 -13.86
C ALA A 68 34.99 0.90 -12.41
N SER A 69 33.77 0.43 -12.19
CA SER A 69 33.23 0.12 -10.86
C SER A 69 33.78 -1.19 -10.31
N LEU A 70 34.07 -2.18 -11.16
CA LEU A 70 34.73 -3.43 -10.76
C LEU A 70 36.19 -3.22 -10.31
N ARG A 71 36.84 -2.17 -10.83
CA ARG A 71 38.22 -1.80 -10.46
C ARG A 71 38.30 -0.94 -9.21
N ARG A 72 37.18 -0.33 -8.80
CA ARG A 72 37.12 0.45 -7.57
C ARG A 72 37.13 -0.54 -6.40
N ARG A 73 38.28 -0.67 -5.75
CA ARG A 73 38.43 -1.47 -4.55
C ARG A 73 37.68 -0.74 -3.44
N ASP A 74 36.47 -1.18 -3.17
CA ASP A 74 35.71 -0.72 -2.02
C ASP A 74 36.22 -1.56 -0.84
N ASP A 75 37.16 -1.02 -0.06
CA ASP A 75 37.77 -1.72 1.09
C ASP A 75 36.76 -2.02 2.21
N THR A 76 35.50 -1.60 2.02
CA THR A 76 34.37 -1.89 2.89
C THR A 76 33.61 -3.18 2.53
N LEU A 77 33.94 -3.83 1.40
CA LEU A 77 33.24 -5.04 0.97
C LEU A 77 33.76 -6.29 1.71
N PRO A 78 32.86 -7.20 2.14
CA PRO A 78 33.23 -8.47 2.75
C PRO A 78 34.11 -9.32 1.83
N SER A 79 34.76 -10.36 2.37
CA SER A 79 35.51 -11.29 1.54
C SER A 79 34.61 -11.96 0.49
N THR A 80 35.17 -12.44 -0.62
CA THR A 80 34.35 -13.10 -1.66
C THR A 80 33.66 -14.36 -1.14
N ALA A 81 34.23 -15.05 -0.14
CA ALA A 81 33.59 -16.17 0.52
C ALA A 81 32.35 -15.72 1.31
N ASP A 82 32.47 -14.63 2.10
CA ASP A 82 31.35 -14.09 2.88
C ASP A 82 30.23 -13.56 1.97
N GLN A 83 30.58 -12.94 0.84
CA GLN A 83 29.59 -12.49 -0.14
C GLN A 83 28.79 -13.65 -0.73
N ARG A 84 29.46 -14.76 -1.07
CA ARG A 84 28.78 -15.97 -1.60
C ARG A 84 27.88 -16.61 -0.56
N LEU A 85 28.32 -16.64 0.71
CA LEU A 85 27.51 -17.14 1.81
C LEU A 85 26.24 -16.29 2.00
N ALA A 86 26.39 -14.97 2.05
CA ALA A 86 25.26 -14.04 2.16
C ALA A 86 24.26 -14.18 0.99
N LEU A 87 24.77 -14.37 -0.23
CA LEU A 87 23.92 -14.62 -1.40
C LEU A 87 23.19 -15.96 -1.30
N ALA A 88 23.85 -17.01 -0.78
CA ALA A 88 23.22 -18.31 -0.56
C ALA A 88 22.09 -18.20 0.49
N ASP A 89 22.33 -17.49 1.59
CA ASP A 89 21.32 -17.23 2.63
C ASP A 89 20.13 -16.44 2.08
N ALA A 90 20.41 -15.40 1.27
CA ALA A 90 19.37 -14.62 0.60
C ALA A 90 18.52 -15.47 -0.36
N LEU A 91 19.13 -16.43 -1.08
CA LEU A 91 18.42 -17.34 -1.97
C LEU A 91 17.61 -18.40 -1.20
N ALA A 92 18.12 -18.87 -0.06
CA ALA A 92 17.39 -19.80 0.81
C ALA A 92 16.11 -19.19 1.40
N ALA A 93 16.08 -17.87 1.62
CA ALA A 93 14.89 -17.15 2.09
C ALA A 93 13.73 -17.18 1.07
N ALA A 94 13.95 -17.55 -0.19
CA ALA A 94 12.89 -17.63 -1.21
C ALA A 94 11.88 -18.77 -0.99
N VAL A 95 12.19 -19.72 -0.10
CA VAL A 95 11.60 -21.07 -0.12
C VAL A 95 10.25 -21.16 0.61
N ASP A 96 9.88 -20.21 1.47
CA ASP A 96 8.68 -20.37 2.31
C ASP A 96 7.40 -19.73 1.74
N LEU A 97 7.05 -20.14 0.51
CA LEU A 97 5.78 -19.78 -0.14
C LEU A 97 4.63 -20.74 0.20
N ARG A 98 4.86 -21.71 1.09
CA ARG A 98 3.91 -22.80 1.35
C ARG A 98 2.82 -22.46 2.36
N ALA A 99 2.98 -21.39 3.14
CA ALA A 99 1.98 -21.03 4.14
C ALA A 99 0.71 -20.43 3.51
N GLU A 100 0.83 -19.54 2.51
CA GLU A 100 -0.32 -18.83 1.93
C GLU A 100 -0.11 -18.51 0.43
N PRO A 101 -0.68 -19.28 -0.51
CA PRO A 101 -0.46 -19.10 -1.95
C PRO A 101 -1.03 -17.79 -2.51
N GLU A 102 -1.99 -17.18 -1.81
CA GLU A 102 -2.62 -15.92 -2.18
C GLU A 102 -1.89 -14.68 -1.63
N ALA A 103 -0.94 -14.87 -0.71
CA ALA A 103 -0.26 -13.76 -0.08
C ALA A 103 0.82 -13.16 -1.01
N PRO A 104 0.94 -11.83 -1.09
CA PRO A 104 2.06 -11.19 -1.77
C PRO A 104 3.40 -11.68 -1.21
N PRO A 105 4.45 -11.82 -2.04
CA PRO A 105 5.76 -12.25 -1.56
C PRO A 105 6.36 -11.20 -0.62
N THR A 106 7.17 -11.65 0.33
CA THR A 106 7.98 -10.72 1.15
C THR A 106 9.06 -10.06 0.30
N ARG A 107 9.63 -8.95 0.82
CA ARG A 107 10.74 -8.25 0.18
C ARG A 107 11.91 -9.20 -0.09
N GLU A 108 12.26 -10.02 0.89
CA GLU A 108 13.35 -11.00 0.84
C GLU A 108 13.07 -12.04 -0.25
N THR A 109 11.85 -12.56 -0.29
CA THR A 109 11.43 -13.54 -1.30
C THR A 109 11.49 -12.94 -2.71
N ALA A 110 11.08 -11.69 -2.88
CA ALA A 110 11.11 -11.00 -4.16
C ALA A 110 12.56 -10.72 -4.63
N ILE A 111 13.43 -10.28 -3.73
CA ILE A 111 14.87 -10.11 -4.01
C ILE A 111 15.49 -11.44 -4.41
N ALA A 112 15.24 -12.50 -3.64
CA ALA A 112 15.76 -13.83 -3.91
C ALA A 112 15.31 -14.38 -5.27
N ARG A 113 14.04 -14.14 -5.65
CA ARG A 113 13.53 -14.48 -7.00
C ARG A 113 14.25 -13.71 -8.11
N ILE A 114 14.56 -12.42 -7.92
CA ILE A 114 15.33 -11.64 -8.90
C ILE A 114 16.73 -12.21 -9.04
N LEU A 115 17.43 -12.47 -7.92
CA LEU A 115 18.77 -13.04 -7.92
C LEU A 115 18.80 -14.44 -8.56
N GLY A 116 17.85 -15.31 -8.21
CA GLY A 116 17.69 -16.64 -8.78
C GLY A 116 17.50 -16.60 -10.30
N ARG A 117 16.60 -15.75 -10.80
CA ARG A 117 16.39 -15.59 -12.25
C ARG A 117 17.63 -15.08 -12.99
N ILE A 118 18.45 -14.24 -12.34
CA ILE A 118 19.73 -13.79 -12.92
C ILE A 118 20.72 -14.96 -12.98
N LEU A 119 20.87 -15.74 -11.91
CA LEU A 119 21.73 -16.93 -11.87
C LEU A 119 21.30 -17.98 -12.90
N ASP A 120 20.01 -18.24 -13.04
CA ASP A 120 19.43 -19.12 -14.05
C ASP A 120 19.78 -18.64 -15.46
N SER A 121 19.69 -17.32 -15.71
CA SER A 121 20.04 -16.73 -17.00
C SER A 121 21.53 -16.89 -17.34
N TRP A 122 22.39 -16.99 -16.32
CA TRP A 122 23.83 -17.20 -16.44
C TRP A 122 24.20 -18.69 -16.47
N LYS A 123 23.22 -19.58 -16.28
CA LYS A 123 23.40 -21.04 -16.15
C LYS A 123 24.38 -21.42 -15.04
N VAL A 124 24.37 -20.67 -13.94
CA VAL A 124 25.17 -20.98 -12.76
C VAL A 124 24.45 -22.08 -11.99
N THR A 125 25.12 -23.21 -11.78
CA THR A 125 24.62 -24.33 -10.97
C THR A 125 25.18 -24.33 -9.55
N ASP A 126 26.34 -23.70 -9.33
CA ASP A 126 27.00 -23.62 -8.03
C ASP A 126 27.48 -22.18 -7.72
N LEU A 127 27.04 -21.65 -6.58
CA LEU A 127 27.45 -20.34 -6.06
C LEU A 127 28.93 -20.31 -5.63
N ALA A 128 29.50 -21.46 -5.24
CA ALA A 128 30.90 -21.57 -4.85
C ALA A 128 31.85 -21.34 -6.04
N GLU A 129 31.40 -21.61 -7.26
CA GLU A 129 32.17 -21.44 -8.50
C GLU A 129 31.99 -20.04 -9.13
N LEU A 130 31.17 -19.17 -8.54
CA LEU A 130 30.80 -17.90 -9.14
C LEU A 130 32.02 -16.95 -9.26
N PRO A 131 32.37 -16.44 -10.45
CA PRO A 131 33.49 -15.51 -10.61
C PRO A 131 33.39 -14.29 -9.68
N ARG A 132 34.53 -13.77 -9.22
CA ARG A 132 34.59 -12.63 -8.29
C ARG A 132 33.79 -11.42 -8.80
N ASP A 133 33.91 -11.10 -10.09
CA ASP A 133 33.20 -9.96 -10.69
C ASP A 133 31.67 -10.15 -10.66
N MET A 134 31.19 -11.37 -10.87
CA MET A 134 29.76 -11.71 -10.76
C MET A 134 29.29 -11.66 -9.30
N THR A 135 30.13 -12.11 -8.37
CA THR A 135 29.82 -12.10 -6.93
C THR A 135 29.63 -10.66 -6.45
N ILE A 136 30.55 -9.77 -6.84
CA ILE A 136 30.47 -8.33 -6.53
C ILE A 136 29.21 -7.73 -7.17
N ALA A 137 28.91 -8.07 -8.43
CA ALA A 137 27.73 -7.56 -9.12
C ALA A 137 26.42 -7.94 -8.44
N LEU A 138 26.26 -9.21 -8.04
CA LEU A 138 25.06 -9.68 -7.33
C LEU A 138 24.96 -9.08 -5.93
N THR A 139 26.08 -8.97 -5.21
CA THR A 139 26.12 -8.34 -3.88
C THR A 139 25.71 -6.87 -3.95
N GLN A 140 26.20 -6.12 -4.95
CA GLN A 140 25.82 -4.72 -5.14
C GLN A 140 24.36 -4.59 -5.57
N LEU A 141 23.84 -5.54 -6.34
CA LEU A 141 22.44 -5.55 -6.73
C LEU A 141 21.53 -5.81 -5.52
N GLU A 142 21.85 -6.81 -4.70
CA GLU A 142 21.12 -7.09 -3.47
C GLU A 142 21.11 -5.87 -2.53
N ARG A 143 22.28 -5.23 -2.33
CA ARG A 143 22.38 -3.98 -1.56
C ARG A 143 21.51 -2.87 -2.14
N LEU A 144 21.52 -2.68 -3.45
CA LEU A 144 20.68 -1.68 -4.13
C LEU A 144 19.19 -1.93 -3.89
N LEU A 145 18.74 -3.19 -3.98
CA LEU A 145 17.33 -3.56 -3.80
C LEU A 145 16.87 -3.41 -2.33
N LYS A 146 17.79 -3.43 -1.36
CA LYS A 146 17.52 -3.22 0.07
C LYS A 146 17.69 -1.77 0.52
N ALA A 147 18.44 -0.96 -0.21
CA ALA A 147 18.84 0.39 0.20
C ALA A 147 17.71 1.44 0.12
N ASP A 148 17.85 2.49 0.93
CA ASP A 148 17.06 3.72 0.83
C ASP A 148 17.27 4.42 -0.52
N PRO A 149 16.33 5.27 -0.99
CA PRO A 149 16.39 5.88 -2.32
C PRO A 149 17.71 6.60 -2.63
N GLY A 150 18.27 7.31 -1.65
CA GLY A 150 19.55 8.04 -1.82
C GLY A 150 20.75 7.11 -2.03
N GLU A 151 20.87 6.05 -1.22
CA GLU A 151 21.94 5.07 -1.38
C GLU A 151 21.74 4.21 -2.63
N ALA A 152 20.51 3.81 -2.93
CA ALA A 152 20.17 3.09 -4.14
C ALA A 152 20.57 3.88 -5.40
N GLY A 153 20.34 5.19 -5.44
CA GLY A 153 20.78 6.06 -6.53
C GLY A 153 22.30 6.07 -6.71
N ARG A 154 23.06 6.11 -5.60
CA ARG A 154 24.53 6.04 -5.62
C ARG A 154 25.02 4.70 -6.17
N ILE A 155 24.46 3.59 -5.69
CA ILE A 155 24.83 2.24 -6.13
C ILE A 155 24.44 2.02 -7.60
N ALA A 156 23.28 2.54 -8.04
CA ALA A 156 22.78 2.39 -9.41
C ALA A 156 23.77 2.93 -10.46
N GLN A 157 24.51 4.01 -10.16
CA GLN A 157 25.52 4.56 -11.06
C GLN A 157 26.69 3.59 -11.35
N MET A 158 26.87 2.56 -10.52
CA MET A 158 27.86 1.52 -10.73
C MET A 158 27.43 0.52 -11.81
N PHE A 159 26.13 0.44 -12.12
CA PHE A 159 25.56 -0.46 -13.12
C PHE A 159 25.63 0.12 -14.54
N GLN A 160 25.66 -0.76 -15.54
CA GLN A 160 25.61 -0.32 -16.94
C GLN A 160 24.26 0.31 -17.28
N ARG A 161 23.19 -0.18 -16.66
CA ARG A 161 21.81 0.30 -16.82
C ARG A 161 21.22 0.74 -15.47
N PRO A 162 21.55 1.96 -14.99
CA PRO A 162 21.01 2.48 -13.74
C PRO A 162 19.47 2.54 -13.72
N ASP A 163 18.87 2.86 -14.87
CA ASP A 163 17.42 2.90 -15.12
C ASP A 163 16.73 1.58 -14.74
N VAL A 164 17.29 0.45 -15.19
CA VAL A 164 16.68 -0.86 -14.98
C VAL A 164 16.76 -1.31 -13.54
N VAL A 165 17.91 -1.12 -12.88
CA VAL A 165 18.08 -1.54 -11.47
C VAL A 165 17.26 -0.69 -10.52
N LEU A 166 17.05 0.60 -10.82
CA LEU A 166 16.13 1.45 -10.06
C LEU A 166 14.68 1.03 -10.28
N SER A 167 14.27 0.70 -11.51
CA SER A 167 12.94 0.14 -11.79
C SER A 167 12.69 -1.18 -11.04
N LEU A 168 13.69 -2.05 -10.93
CA LEU A 168 13.58 -3.27 -10.11
C LEU A 168 13.38 -2.95 -8.63
N ARG A 169 14.08 -1.94 -8.10
CA ARG A 169 13.88 -1.48 -6.72
C ARG A 169 12.47 -0.94 -6.51
N GLU A 170 11.96 -0.11 -7.43
CA GLU A 170 10.58 0.39 -7.39
C GLU A 170 9.55 -0.75 -7.41
N GLU A 171 9.84 -1.83 -8.14
CA GLU A 171 8.99 -3.03 -8.12
C GLU A 171 9.04 -3.77 -6.77
N ILE A 172 10.22 -3.85 -6.14
CA ILE A 172 10.35 -4.40 -4.78
C ILE A 172 9.60 -3.54 -3.75
N GLU A 173 9.63 -2.21 -3.86
CA GLU A 173 8.85 -1.34 -2.98
C GLU A 173 7.35 -1.57 -3.16
N ARG A 174 6.84 -1.63 -4.41
CA ARG A 174 5.43 -1.98 -4.68
C ARG A 174 5.02 -3.34 -4.10
N ILE A 175 5.90 -4.35 -4.17
CA ILE A 175 5.66 -5.65 -3.54
C ILE A 175 5.58 -5.52 -2.02
N THR A 176 6.48 -4.74 -1.43
CA THR A 176 6.55 -4.52 0.03
C THR A 176 5.30 -3.79 0.52
N GLU A 177 4.84 -2.78 -0.21
CA GLU A 177 3.59 -2.06 0.06
C GLU A 177 2.37 -3.01 -0.03
N ALA A 178 2.29 -3.82 -1.09
CA ALA A 178 1.23 -4.81 -1.26
C ALA A 178 1.22 -5.86 -0.13
N ARG A 179 2.41 -6.33 0.28
CA ARG A 179 2.57 -7.25 1.42
C ARG A 179 2.10 -6.61 2.72
N ALA A 180 2.52 -5.38 2.99
CA ALA A 180 2.11 -4.68 4.21
C ALA A 180 0.59 -4.44 4.26
N ALA A 181 -0.04 -4.12 3.12
CA ALA A 181 -1.49 -3.99 3.03
C ALA A 181 -2.20 -5.34 3.30
N TYR A 182 -1.69 -6.42 2.72
CA TYR A 182 -2.18 -7.78 2.97
C TYR A 182 -2.07 -8.16 4.45
N ASP A 183 -0.92 -7.94 5.07
CA ASP A 183 -0.68 -8.30 6.47
C ASP A 183 -1.60 -7.52 7.42
N ARG A 184 -1.87 -6.23 7.15
CA ARG A 184 -2.86 -5.44 7.90
C ARG A 184 -4.27 -6.02 7.76
N ALA A 185 -4.69 -6.29 6.53
CA ALA A 185 -6.01 -6.86 6.25
C ALA A 185 -6.20 -8.24 6.89
N PHE A 186 -5.16 -9.08 6.84
CA PHE A 186 -5.15 -10.39 7.47
C PHE A 186 -5.20 -10.29 9.00
N ALA A 187 -4.46 -9.36 9.61
CA ALA A 187 -4.53 -9.10 11.04
C ALA A 187 -5.94 -8.68 11.47
N ALA A 188 -6.60 -7.80 10.73
CA ALA A 188 -7.99 -7.39 10.98
C ALA A 188 -8.97 -8.57 10.90
N PHE A 189 -8.80 -9.45 9.89
CA PHE A 189 -9.57 -10.68 9.77
C PHE A 189 -9.38 -11.58 11.00
N GLN A 190 -8.13 -11.81 11.41
CA GLN A 190 -7.81 -12.66 12.55
C GLN A 190 -8.37 -12.10 13.85
N ALA A 191 -8.22 -10.80 14.10
CA ALA A 191 -8.77 -10.13 15.27
C ALA A 191 -10.30 -10.24 15.30
N THR A 192 -10.98 -10.00 14.17
CA THR A 192 -12.44 -10.14 14.09
C THR A 192 -12.88 -11.57 14.36
N ARG A 193 -12.14 -12.55 13.81
CA ARG A 193 -12.45 -13.98 14.01
C ARG A 193 -12.28 -14.41 15.47
N LEU A 194 -11.22 -13.95 16.14
CA LEU A 194 -10.98 -14.21 17.56
C LEU A 194 -12.07 -13.58 18.44
N MET A 195 -12.47 -12.34 18.14
CA MET A 195 -13.54 -11.66 18.86
C MET A 195 -14.90 -12.34 18.64
N PHE A 196 -15.20 -12.83 17.44
CA PHE A 196 -16.43 -13.59 17.19
C PHE A 196 -16.53 -14.84 18.07
N ALA A 197 -15.39 -15.52 18.29
CA ALA A 197 -15.29 -16.70 19.13
C ALA A 197 -15.23 -16.40 20.64
N ALA A 198 -15.00 -15.15 21.03
CA ALA A 198 -14.88 -14.76 22.43
C ALA A 198 -16.25 -14.75 23.13
N SER A 199 -16.24 -14.97 24.45
CA SER A 199 -17.43 -14.89 25.31
C SER A 199 -17.04 -14.29 26.67
N PRO A 200 -17.75 -13.25 27.17
CA PRO A 200 -18.88 -12.57 26.54
C PRO A 200 -18.46 -11.73 25.33
N GLN A 201 -19.41 -11.47 24.42
CA GLN A 201 -19.22 -10.51 23.34
C GLN A 201 -19.31 -9.08 23.88
N PRO A 202 -18.61 -8.10 23.28
CA PRO A 202 -18.69 -6.69 23.66
C PRO A 202 -20.13 -6.16 23.66
N GLY A 203 -20.46 -5.28 24.61
CA GLY A 203 -21.82 -4.75 24.77
C GLY A 203 -22.12 -3.57 23.86
N THR A 204 -21.09 -2.84 23.41
CA THR A 204 -21.21 -1.70 22.51
C THR A 204 -20.23 -1.78 21.33
N LEU A 205 -20.54 -1.06 20.25
CA LEU A 205 -19.67 -0.98 19.07
C LEU A 205 -18.29 -0.40 19.42
N THR A 206 -18.24 0.63 20.28
CA THR A 206 -16.99 1.23 20.74
C THR A 206 -16.13 0.24 21.53
N GLU A 207 -16.73 -0.52 22.45
CA GLU A 207 -16.02 -1.58 23.17
C GLU A 207 -15.51 -2.66 22.22
N ALA A 208 -16.31 -3.04 21.22
CA ALA A 208 -15.90 -4.01 20.21
C ALA A 208 -14.67 -3.53 19.43
N LEU A 209 -14.70 -2.27 18.97
CA LEU A 209 -13.59 -1.65 18.26
C LEU A 209 -12.32 -1.55 19.12
N GLN A 210 -12.45 -1.21 20.39
CA GLN A 210 -11.32 -1.18 21.33
C GLN A 210 -10.76 -2.58 21.59
N SER A 211 -11.63 -3.60 21.66
CA SER A 211 -11.23 -4.99 21.92
C SER A 211 -10.53 -5.67 20.74
N LEU A 212 -10.77 -5.23 19.50
CA LEU A 212 -10.09 -5.77 18.32
C LEU A 212 -8.57 -5.59 18.40
N GLY A 213 -8.09 -4.50 18.99
CA GLY A 213 -6.66 -4.22 19.14
C GLY A 213 -5.89 -4.05 17.82
N THR A 214 -6.58 -4.03 16.68
CA THR A 214 -6.01 -3.89 15.34
C THR A 214 -6.73 -2.79 14.57
N VAL A 215 -5.98 -2.09 13.72
CA VAL A 215 -6.53 -1.08 12.81
C VAL A 215 -7.28 -1.77 11.66
N ASP A 216 -8.60 -1.58 11.59
CA ASP A 216 -9.43 -2.00 10.45
C ASP A 216 -10.05 -0.76 9.78
N ARG A 217 -9.32 -0.18 8.82
CA ARG A 217 -9.71 1.07 8.14
C ARG A 217 -11.01 0.91 7.34
N ASP A 218 -11.26 -0.26 6.76
CA ASP A 218 -12.50 -0.50 6.02
C ASP A 218 -13.70 -0.52 6.96
N LEU A 219 -13.57 -1.19 8.11
CA LEU A 219 -14.62 -1.20 9.13
C LEU A 219 -14.88 0.22 9.67
N TRP A 220 -13.82 0.97 9.98
CA TRP A 220 -13.95 2.35 10.45
C TRP A 220 -14.61 3.26 9.42
N HIS A 221 -14.25 3.10 8.14
CA HIS A 221 -14.89 3.83 7.05
C HIS A 221 -16.37 3.49 6.94
N ARG A 222 -16.72 2.19 7.00
CA ARG A 222 -18.10 1.74 6.97
C ARG A 222 -18.92 2.28 8.14
N ILE A 223 -18.39 2.23 9.36
CA ILE A 223 -19.05 2.80 10.56
C ILE A 223 -19.34 4.28 10.33
N VAL A 224 -18.36 5.04 9.84
CA VAL A 224 -18.54 6.47 9.57
C VAL A 224 -19.59 6.71 8.48
N LEU A 225 -19.64 5.91 7.43
CA LEU A 225 -20.64 6.09 6.36
C LEU A 225 -22.05 5.66 6.77
N GLU A 226 -22.19 4.63 7.59
CA GLU A 226 -23.48 3.99 7.89
C GLU A 226 -24.07 4.36 9.25
N HIS A 227 -23.32 5.04 10.13
CA HIS A 227 -23.84 5.38 11.47
C HIS A 227 -25.08 6.27 11.41
N ASP A 228 -26.03 5.98 12.29
CA ASP A 228 -27.15 6.87 12.61
C ASP A 228 -26.66 8.02 13.52
N PRO A 229 -26.74 9.29 13.09
CA PRO A 229 -26.33 10.43 13.91
C PRO A 229 -27.24 10.65 15.14
N ALA A 230 -28.49 10.14 15.10
CA ALA A 230 -29.42 10.24 16.21
C ALA A 230 -29.18 9.18 17.29
N ASP A 231 -28.48 8.08 16.98
CA ASP A 231 -28.10 7.04 17.94
C ASP A 231 -26.79 7.43 18.65
N PRO A 232 -26.81 7.74 19.97
CA PRO A 232 -25.61 8.15 20.69
C PRO A 232 -24.50 7.09 20.69
N ALA A 233 -24.85 5.80 20.67
CA ALA A 233 -23.87 4.70 20.68
C ALA A 233 -23.12 4.63 19.35
N GLN A 234 -23.84 4.74 18.23
CA GLN A 234 -23.22 4.74 16.90
C GLN A 234 -22.43 6.04 16.64
N ARG A 235 -22.97 7.20 17.05
CA ARG A 235 -22.26 8.48 17.01
C ARG A 235 -20.94 8.43 17.79
N SER A 236 -20.95 7.84 18.99
CA SER A 236 -19.74 7.69 19.80
C SER A 236 -18.71 6.77 19.14
N ALA A 237 -19.15 5.69 18.50
CA ALA A 237 -18.26 4.77 17.78
C ALA A 237 -17.64 5.42 16.53
N ALA A 238 -18.44 6.13 15.74
CA ALA A 238 -17.97 6.89 14.58
C ALA A 238 -16.95 7.96 14.99
N LEU A 239 -17.24 8.72 16.06
CA LEU A 239 -16.31 9.69 16.63
C LEU A 239 -15.01 9.01 17.09
N TRP A 240 -15.10 7.88 17.80
CA TRP A 240 -13.92 7.13 18.23
C TRP A 240 -13.03 6.72 17.04
N CYS A 241 -13.62 6.24 15.94
CA CYS A 241 -12.88 5.85 14.74
C CYS A 241 -12.06 7.01 14.16
N VAL A 242 -12.66 8.20 14.03
CA VAL A 242 -11.97 9.35 13.44
C VAL A 242 -10.99 10.05 14.37
N THR A 243 -11.05 9.80 15.69
CA THR A 243 -10.03 10.29 16.62
C THR A 243 -8.71 9.51 16.54
N GLN A 244 -8.71 8.32 15.93
CA GLN A 244 -7.50 7.51 15.81
C GLN A 244 -6.54 8.08 14.76
N PRO A 245 -5.23 8.20 15.04
CA PRO A 245 -4.26 8.76 14.10
C PRO A 245 -4.08 7.91 12.83
N ASP A 246 -4.32 6.60 12.92
CA ASP A 246 -4.23 5.66 11.80
C ASP A 246 -5.45 5.67 10.87
N CYS A 247 -6.48 6.47 11.21
CA CYS A 247 -7.68 6.62 10.40
C CYS A 247 -7.33 7.17 9.01
N ASP A 248 -8.06 6.70 8.01
CA ASP A 248 -7.87 7.15 6.63
C ASP A 248 -8.40 8.56 6.43
N ARG A 249 -7.69 9.38 5.66
CA ARG A 249 -8.10 10.76 5.33
C ARG A 249 -9.50 10.82 4.72
N ALA A 250 -9.83 9.86 3.87
CA ALA A 250 -11.14 9.73 3.24
C ALA A 250 -12.24 9.51 4.28
N THR A 251 -11.97 8.72 5.32
CA THR A 251 -12.89 8.45 6.43
C THR A 251 -13.14 9.70 7.27
N VAL A 252 -12.09 10.47 7.56
CA VAL A 252 -12.24 11.74 8.29
C VAL A 252 -13.05 12.75 7.47
N ALA A 253 -12.80 12.85 6.16
CA ALA A 253 -13.57 13.70 5.27
C ALA A 253 -15.06 13.28 5.22
N ALA A 254 -15.34 11.98 5.18
CA ALA A 254 -16.70 11.44 5.22
C ALA A 254 -17.42 11.78 6.53
N TYR A 255 -16.74 11.64 7.67
CA TYR A 255 -17.32 12.01 8.96
C TYR A 255 -17.64 13.50 9.04
N LEU A 256 -16.70 14.36 8.64
CA LEU A 256 -16.91 15.81 8.67
C LEU A 256 -18.02 16.26 7.72
N ALA A 257 -18.20 15.60 6.58
CA ALA A 257 -19.31 15.85 5.68
C ALA A 257 -20.66 15.48 6.33
N ARG A 258 -20.72 14.40 7.11
CA ARG A 258 -21.94 13.96 7.81
C ARG A 258 -22.28 14.76 9.06
N LEU A 259 -21.35 15.55 9.62
CA LEU A 259 -21.66 16.44 10.74
C LEU A 259 -22.75 17.48 10.41
N THR A 260 -22.96 17.76 9.12
CA THR A 260 -24.03 18.65 8.66
C THR A 260 -25.40 18.00 8.67
N ASP A 261 -25.46 16.67 8.71
CA ASP A 261 -26.71 15.93 8.81
C ASP A 261 -27.33 16.25 10.17
N GLU A 262 -28.58 16.70 10.17
CA GLU A 262 -29.35 17.07 11.38
C GLU A 262 -28.74 18.18 12.25
N SER A 263 -27.78 18.97 11.74
CA SER A 263 -27.12 20.06 12.49
C SER A 263 -26.51 19.63 13.83
N GLN A 264 -25.70 18.57 13.79
CA GLN A 264 -25.11 17.95 14.98
C GLN A 264 -24.29 18.91 15.85
N LEU A 265 -23.57 19.87 15.26
CA LEU A 265 -22.72 20.79 16.03
C LEU A 265 -23.56 21.78 16.82
N GLN A 266 -24.58 22.35 16.17
CA GLN A 266 -25.51 23.27 16.83
C GLN A 266 -26.32 22.54 17.91
N ASN A 267 -26.80 21.32 17.64
CA ASN A 267 -27.53 20.53 18.64
C ASN A 267 -26.64 20.19 19.85
N ALA A 268 -25.38 19.80 19.62
CA ALA A 268 -24.45 19.52 20.70
C ALA A 268 -24.17 20.74 21.60
N GLU A 269 -24.12 21.95 21.03
CA GLU A 269 -24.00 23.18 21.81
C GLU A 269 -25.28 23.48 22.61
N ILE A 270 -26.47 23.26 22.02
CA ILE A 270 -27.77 23.40 22.72
C ILE A 270 -27.87 22.42 23.90
N ASP A 271 -27.44 21.17 23.68
CA ASP A 271 -27.44 20.10 24.69
C ASP A 271 -26.31 20.26 25.72
N GLY A 272 -25.35 21.17 25.48
CA GLY A 272 -24.19 21.40 26.35
C GLY A 272 -23.13 20.28 26.30
N ASP A 273 -23.05 19.51 25.22
CA ASP A 273 -22.07 18.45 25.02
C ASP A 273 -20.70 19.01 24.59
N LEU A 274 -20.05 19.69 25.54
CA LEU A 274 -18.72 20.27 25.35
C LEU A 274 -17.65 19.21 25.05
N GLY A 275 -17.87 17.96 25.48
CA GLY A 275 -16.98 16.84 25.23
C GLY A 275 -16.95 16.44 23.76
N PHE A 276 -18.12 16.36 23.12
CA PHE A 276 -18.25 16.13 21.69
C PHE A 276 -17.65 17.29 20.89
N LEU A 277 -18.01 18.53 21.19
CA LEU A 277 -17.51 19.72 20.50
C LEU A 277 -15.99 19.83 20.57
N GLY A 278 -15.40 19.57 21.74
CA GLY A 278 -13.95 19.57 21.92
C GLY A 278 -13.23 18.49 21.10
N GLN A 279 -13.85 17.32 20.94
CA GLN A 279 -13.29 16.25 20.10
C GLN A 279 -13.40 16.58 18.61
N VAL A 280 -14.53 17.10 18.14
CA VAL A 280 -14.69 17.53 16.75
C VAL A 280 -13.70 18.63 16.38
N ARG A 281 -13.54 19.64 17.26
CA ARG A 281 -12.55 20.70 17.06
C ARG A 281 -11.14 20.13 16.89
N ARG A 282 -10.75 19.16 17.74
CA ARG A 282 -9.46 18.47 17.61
C ARG A 282 -9.31 17.70 16.30
N ILE A 283 -10.38 17.09 15.79
CA ILE A 283 -10.37 16.39 14.50
C ILE A 283 -10.10 17.36 13.35
N ILE A 284 -10.75 18.53 13.37
CA ILE A 284 -10.52 19.61 12.39
C ILE A 284 -9.06 20.07 12.45
N ASP A 285 -8.53 20.33 13.65
CA ASP A 285 -7.14 20.73 13.85
C ASP A 285 -6.16 19.65 13.33
N ASN A 286 -6.40 18.38 13.63
CA ASN A 286 -5.59 17.25 13.15
C ASN A 286 -5.65 17.08 11.62
N CYS A 287 -6.82 17.30 11.03
CA CYS A 287 -6.99 17.29 9.58
C CYS A 287 -6.15 18.41 8.93
N ASN A 288 -6.24 19.63 9.47
CA ASN A 288 -5.49 20.80 8.97
C ASN A 288 -3.98 20.70 9.23
N ALA A 289 -3.56 20.02 10.29
CA ALA A 289 -2.15 19.74 10.58
C ALA A 289 -1.57 18.56 9.76
N GLY A 290 -2.39 17.85 8.99
CA GLY A 290 -1.95 16.71 8.19
C GLY A 290 -1.54 15.48 9.02
N ILE A 291 -2.15 15.28 10.20
CA ILE A 291 -1.88 14.15 11.09
C ILE A 291 -2.31 12.82 10.46
N TYR A 292 -3.49 12.79 9.82
CA TYR A 292 -3.95 11.63 9.07
C TYR A 292 -3.11 11.50 7.79
N ARG A 293 -2.26 10.48 7.71
CA ARG A 293 -1.32 10.27 6.58
C ARG A 293 -1.79 9.20 5.59
N SER A 294 -2.68 8.32 6.02
CA SER A 294 -3.18 7.22 5.22
C SER A 294 -4.09 7.72 4.10
N GLN A 295 -3.87 7.21 2.89
CA GLN A 295 -4.69 7.46 1.70
C GLN A 295 -4.85 6.13 0.94
N GLU A 296 -5.63 5.23 1.50
CA GLU A 296 -5.96 3.95 0.90
C GLU A 296 -7.39 3.94 0.34
N LEU A 297 -8.31 4.66 0.97
CA LEU A 297 -9.73 4.62 0.65
C LEU A 297 -10.15 5.78 -0.25
N ALA A 298 -11.05 5.50 -1.18
CA ALA A 298 -11.68 6.52 -2.00
C ALA A 298 -12.81 7.20 -1.23
N TYR A 299 -12.90 8.52 -1.36
CA TYR A 299 -14.08 9.27 -0.94
C TYR A 299 -14.22 10.53 -1.78
N ALA A 300 -15.39 10.68 -2.38
CA ALA A 300 -15.79 11.88 -3.11
C ALA A 300 -16.86 12.61 -2.28
N PRO A 301 -16.51 13.71 -1.60
CA PRO A 301 -17.52 14.53 -0.94
C PRO A 301 -18.52 15.06 -1.97
N HIS A 302 -19.79 15.21 -1.58
CA HIS A 302 -20.76 15.87 -2.43
C HIS A 302 -20.33 17.34 -2.65
N SER A 303 -20.69 17.90 -3.80
CA SER A 303 -20.23 19.24 -4.21
C SER A 303 -20.61 20.35 -3.22
N ASP A 304 -21.64 20.13 -2.41
CA ASP A 304 -22.15 21.05 -1.41
C ASP A 304 -21.67 20.75 0.02
N SER A 305 -21.00 19.61 0.29
CA SER A 305 -20.59 19.21 1.65
C SER A 305 -19.71 20.25 2.33
N ALA A 306 -18.75 20.83 1.62
CA ALA A 306 -17.88 21.88 2.16
C ALA A 306 -18.67 23.16 2.52
N ALA A 307 -19.60 23.56 1.68
CA ALA A 307 -20.43 24.74 1.92
C ALA A 307 -21.48 24.50 3.02
N ALA A 308 -22.00 23.29 3.14
CA ALA A 308 -22.87 22.87 4.24
C ALA A 308 -22.12 22.93 5.58
N LEU A 309 -20.90 22.38 5.63
CA LEU A 309 -20.09 22.41 6.84
C LEU A 309 -19.68 23.83 7.24
N ALA A 310 -19.30 24.66 6.27
CA ALA A 310 -19.02 26.07 6.53
C ALA A 310 -20.21 26.78 7.19
N ARG A 311 -21.45 26.55 6.70
CA ARG A 311 -22.67 27.11 7.30
C ARG A 311 -22.94 26.59 8.70
N GLU A 312 -22.70 25.30 8.95
CA GLU A 312 -22.86 24.70 10.27
C GLU A 312 -21.85 25.31 11.27
N LEU A 313 -20.59 25.53 10.86
CA LEU A 313 -19.57 26.20 11.67
C LEU A 313 -19.90 27.68 11.93
N ASP A 314 -20.44 28.38 10.93
CA ASP A 314 -20.95 29.75 11.10
C ASP A 314 -22.11 29.80 12.11
N GLY A 315 -23.05 28.84 12.02
CA GLY A 315 -24.16 28.70 12.96
C GLY A 315 -23.69 28.46 14.39
N LEU A 316 -22.74 27.55 14.58
CA LEU A 316 -22.13 27.28 15.88
C LEU A 316 -21.48 28.53 16.49
N ALA A 317 -20.72 29.30 15.69
CA ALA A 317 -20.05 30.53 16.13
C ALA A 317 -21.04 31.61 16.59
N VAL A 318 -22.18 31.73 15.92
CA VAL A 318 -23.26 32.65 16.31
C VAL A 318 -23.89 32.21 17.63
N LEU A 319 -24.12 30.90 17.79
CA LEU A 319 -24.78 30.32 18.96
C LEU A 319 -23.92 30.47 20.23
N ASN A 320 -22.65 30.10 20.17
CA ASN A 320 -21.74 30.12 21.31
C ASN A 320 -21.03 31.46 21.53
N ARG A 321 -21.17 32.41 20.58
CA ARG A 321 -20.52 33.73 20.58
C ARG A 321 -18.98 33.66 20.61
N GLU A 322 -18.41 32.58 20.10
CA GLU A 322 -16.97 32.39 19.91
C GLU A 322 -16.54 32.67 18.47
N PRO A 323 -15.23 32.87 18.21
CA PRO A 323 -14.71 32.89 16.86
C PRO A 323 -15.02 31.59 16.12
N ARG A 324 -15.47 31.71 14.85
CA ARG A 324 -15.70 30.58 13.96
C ARG A 324 -14.44 29.71 13.83
N TRP A 325 -14.65 28.40 13.90
CA TRP A 325 -13.59 27.40 13.70
C TRP A 325 -13.09 27.40 12.24
N PRO A 326 -11.85 26.97 11.98
CA PRO A 326 -11.30 26.92 10.63
C PRO A 326 -11.98 25.84 9.78
N ASP A 327 -12.05 26.07 8.47
CA ASP A 327 -12.56 25.07 7.53
C ASP A 327 -11.59 23.88 7.43
N PRO A 328 -12.09 22.63 7.46
CA PRO A 328 -11.24 21.44 7.37
C PRO A 328 -10.79 21.20 5.92
N GLN A 329 -9.48 21.19 5.67
CA GLN A 329 -8.92 21.02 4.32
C GLN A 329 -9.23 19.65 3.70
N CYS A 330 -9.42 18.61 4.51
CA CYS A 330 -9.70 17.25 4.04
C CYS A 330 -11.05 17.12 3.32
N ILE A 331 -12.03 18.02 3.53
CA ILE A 331 -13.33 17.94 2.84
C ILE A 331 -13.30 18.59 1.44
N LEU A 332 -12.25 19.35 1.13
CA LEU A 332 -12.15 20.16 -0.10
C LEU A 332 -11.52 19.41 -1.27
N VAL A 333 -11.08 18.17 -1.06
CA VAL A 333 -10.27 17.40 -2.01
C VAL A 333 -10.95 16.07 -2.29
N LEU A 334 -10.89 15.63 -3.55
CA LEU A 334 -11.23 14.27 -3.94
C LEU A 334 -10.18 13.30 -3.39
N HIS A 335 -10.59 12.32 -2.60
CA HIS A 335 -9.70 11.27 -2.13
C HIS A 335 -9.72 10.12 -3.12
N GLU A 336 -8.63 9.98 -3.87
CA GLU A 336 -8.40 8.81 -4.72
C GLU A 336 -7.94 7.62 -3.87
N GLY A 337 -8.44 6.43 -4.18
CA GLY A 337 -8.13 5.20 -3.48
C GLY A 337 -8.96 4.02 -4.00
N ARG A 338 -8.94 2.91 -3.25
CA ARG A 338 -9.87 1.79 -3.49
C ARG A 338 -11.17 2.01 -2.74
N GLU A 339 -12.24 1.36 -3.19
CA GLU A 339 -13.47 1.28 -2.40
C GLU A 339 -13.22 0.52 -1.09
N ALA A 340 -13.93 0.94 -0.04
CA ALA A 340 -13.91 0.25 1.24
C ALA A 340 -14.57 -1.12 1.11
N ARG A 341 -13.96 -2.12 1.74
CA ARG A 341 -14.51 -3.48 1.77
C ARG A 341 -15.72 -3.53 2.71
N PRO A 342 -16.74 -4.35 2.40
CA PRO A 342 -18.07 -4.23 3.03
C PRO A 342 -18.14 -4.74 4.48
N ARG A 343 -17.23 -5.62 4.93
CA ARG A 343 -17.22 -6.18 6.29
C ARG A 343 -18.61 -6.69 6.77
N PRO A 344 -19.33 -7.52 5.99
CA PRO A 344 -20.75 -7.83 6.21
C PRO A 344 -21.03 -8.60 7.50
N ALA A 345 -20.01 -9.20 8.13
CA ALA A 345 -20.12 -9.82 9.44
C ALA A 345 -20.49 -8.83 10.55
N TRP A 346 -20.23 -7.54 10.35
CA TRP A 346 -20.58 -6.46 11.26
C TRP A 346 -21.95 -5.88 10.93
N ASP A 347 -22.79 -5.83 11.95
CA ASP A 347 -24.02 -5.05 11.97
C ASP A 347 -23.79 -3.79 12.80
N ILE A 348 -23.77 -2.64 12.10
CA ILE A 348 -23.48 -1.33 12.70
C ILE A 348 -24.64 -0.88 13.59
N ALA A 349 -25.87 -1.15 13.18
CA ALA A 349 -27.07 -0.78 13.93
C ALA A 349 -27.20 -1.59 15.22
N LEU A 350 -26.83 -2.88 15.19
CA LEU A 350 -26.79 -3.71 16.39
C LEU A 350 -25.47 -3.58 17.17
N GLY A 351 -24.47 -2.87 16.63
CA GLY A 351 -23.17 -2.66 17.24
C GLY A 351 -22.36 -3.94 17.50
N ARG A 352 -22.58 -5.02 16.73
CA ARG A 352 -22.01 -6.35 17.00
C ARG A 352 -21.76 -7.17 15.75
N LEU A 353 -21.04 -8.27 15.92
CA LEU A 353 -20.89 -9.30 14.90
C LEU A 353 -22.14 -10.19 14.84
N VAL A 354 -22.72 -10.32 13.65
CA VAL A 354 -23.92 -11.15 13.39
C VAL A 354 -23.59 -12.47 12.70
N ALA A 355 -22.39 -12.59 12.13
CA ALA A 355 -21.91 -13.79 11.47
C ALA A 355 -20.40 -13.96 11.68
N ALA A 356 -19.90 -15.17 11.42
CA ALA A 356 -18.47 -15.41 11.38
C ALA A 356 -17.86 -14.63 10.20
N PRO A 357 -16.71 -13.95 10.39
CA PRO A 357 -16.06 -13.21 9.30
C PRO A 357 -15.57 -14.16 8.21
N ASN A 358 -15.77 -13.77 6.96
CA ASN A 358 -15.24 -14.48 5.80
C ASN A 358 -13.93 -13.82 5.34
N ARG A 359 -12.91 -14.63 5.06
CA ARG A 359 -11.59 -14.15 4.62
C ARG A 359 -11.66 -13.31 3.34
N ALA A 360 -12.56 -13.64 2.41
CA ALA A 360 -12.73 -12.92 1.15
C ALA A 360 -13.22 -11.48 1.33
N ASP A 361 -13.92 -11.18 2.44
CA ASP A 361 -14.38 -9.82 2.73
C ASP A 361 -13.27 -8.93 3.27
N TYR A 362 -12.08 -9.50 3.53
CA TYR A 362 -10.93 -8.82 4.11
C TYR A 362 -9.75 -8.70 3.16
N LEU A 363 -9.52 -9.65 2.24
CA LEU A 363 -8.27 -9.77 1.47
C LEU A 363 -8.35 -9.29 0.02
#